data_AF-A0A395J5P8-F1
#
_entry.id   AF-A0A395J5P8-F1
#
_cell.length_a   1.000
_cell.length_b   1.000
_cell.length_c   1.000
_cell.angle_alpha   90.00
_cell.angle_beta   90.00
_cell.angle_gamma   90.00
#
_symmetry.space_group_name_H-M   'P 1'
#
loop_
_entity.id
_entity.type
_entity.pdbx_description
1 polymer ?
#
loop_
_entity_poly.entity_id
_entity_poly.type
_entity_poly.pdbx_seq_one_letter_code
_entity_poly.pdbx_strand_id
1 'polypeptide(L)'
;MQKPLITAACLATISLAAPLDARGSSTSPANAKITLAAAFTSGAGNKDPKSTLSEGVAKDIDTYKCYSGDWQSFPPSSKWVSFDDMWKKSTTYLKESCANTGAFGSGDSPAQIQDMYDSILSVASASLVDPRFIYAIILQESSGCVNIDTSKNPDPSQPDNPGLMQSVAGVKFVGNSASASAQAASIRQMIVDGTQGTAKGDGLVQCINKYGNIYEAARCYNSGDVKKSDLNDPEGATPSYVTDIANRMTGWLNAPQKYSSCKK
;
A
#
# COMPACT_ATOMS: atom_id res chain seq x y z
N MET A 1 -60.17 50.49 -0.14
CA MET A 1 -60.25 49.05 -0.46
C MET A 1 -58.84 48.54 -0.73
N GLN A 2 -58.57 47.30 -0.32
CA GLN A 2 -57.26 46.74 0.06
C GLN A 2 -56.09 46.86 -0.94
N LYS A 3 -54.90 47.11 -0.38
CA LYS A 3 -53.58 46.86 -0.99
C LYS A 3 -53.39 45.34 -1.22
N PRO A 4 -52.83 44.90 -2.35
CA PRO A 4 -52.52 43.49 -2.55
C PRO A 4 -51.30 43.08 -1.72
N LEU A 5 -51.47 41.95 -1.04
CA LEU A 5 -50.46 41.20 -0.30
C LEU A 5 -49.45 40.60 -1.30
N ILE A 6 -48.17 40.94 -1.19
CA ILE A 6 -47.10 40.23 -1.90
C ILE A 6 -46.67 39.08 -1.00
N THR A 7 -47.16 37.88 -1.31
CA THR A 7 -46.77 36.65 -0.65
C THR A 7 -45.38 36.24 -1.13
N ALA A 8 -44.41 36.20 -0.22
CA ALA A 8 -43.08 35.67 -0.50
C ALA A 8 -43.17 34.15 -0.76
N ALA A 9 -42.88 33.74 -1.98
CA ALA A 9 -42.70 32.33 -2.32
C ALA A 9 -41.29 31.91 -1.87
N CYS A 10 -41.21 31.18 -0.75
CA CYS A 10 -40.03 30.40 -0.41
C CYS A 10 -39.87 29.29 -1.45
N LEU A 11 -38.98 29.49 -2.42
CA LEU A 11 -38.44 28.42 -3.25
C LEU A 11 -37.58 27.53 -2.36
N ALA A 12 -38.17 26.45 -1.85
CA ALA A 12 -37.40 25.34 -1.31
C ALA A 12 -36.62 24.71 -2.46
N THR A 13 -35.32 25.03 -2.56
CA THR A 13 -34.42 24.30 -3.45
C THR A 13 -34.27 22.90 -2.88
N ILE A 14 -34.96 21.94 -3.50
CA ILE A 14 -34.69 20.52 -3.34
C ILE A 14 -33.29 20.32 -3.93
N SER A 15 -32.27 20.37 -3.08
CA SER A 15 -30.95 19.84 -3.41
C SER A 15 -31.13 18.36 -3.64
N LEU A 16 -31.20 17.94 -4.91
CA LEU A 16 -30.99 16.53 -5.25
C LEU A 16 -29.58 16.18 -4.74
N ALA A 17 -29.53 15.45 -3.64
CA ALA A 17 -28.33 14.73 -3.25
C ALA A 17 -27.98 13.83 -4.44
N ALA A 18 -26.88 14.15 -5.12
CA ALA A 18 -26.27 13.21 -6.06
C ALA A 18 -26.00 11.92 -5.28
N PRO A 19 -26.41 10.75 -5.81
CA PRO A 19 -26.15 9.50 -5.13
C PRO A 19 -24.63 9.34 -4.94
N LEU A 20 -24.22 9.11 -3.70
CA LEU A 20 -22.86 8.70 -3.33
C LEU A 20 -22.47 7.48 -4.18
N ASP A 21 -21.44 7.66 -5.00
CA ASP A 21 -20.59 6.65 -5.62
C ASP A 21 -21.27 5.38 -6.14
N ALA A 22 -21.88 5.50 -7.33
CA ALA A 22 -22.09 4.37 -8.24
C ALA A 22 -20.80 3.96 -9.00
N ARG A 23 -19.61 4.07 -8.38
CA ARG A 23 -18.44 3.31 -8.86
C ARG A 23 -18.54 1.88 -8.36
N GLY A 24 -19.51 1.15 -8.90
CA GLY A 24 -19.62 -0.28 -8.68
C GLY A 24 -18.35 -0.96 -9.20
N SER A 25 -17.64 -1.67 -8.32
CA SER A 25 -16.83 -2.86 -8.59
C SER A 25 -15.97 -2.87 -9.89
N SER A 26 -15.49 -1.72 -10.36
CA SER A 26 -14.68 -1.66 -11.57
C SER A 26 -13.28 -2.16 -11.23
N THR A 27 -13.06 -3.46 -11.41
CA THR A 27 -11.74 -4.05 -11.25
C THR A 27 -10.90 -3.70 -12.48
N SER A 28 -9.81 -2.97 -12.27
CA SER A 28 -8.81 -2.74 -13.31
C SER A 28 -7.97 -4.01 -13.49
N PRO A 29 -7.63 -4.37 -14.72
CA PRO A 29 -6.73 -5.48 -14.97
C PRO A 29 -5.29 -5.12 -14.58
N ALA A 30 -4.55 -6.07 -14.01
CA ALA A 30 -3.12 -5.92 -13.72
C ALA A 30 -2.30 -6.22 -14.99
N ASN A 31 -2.07 -5.20 -15.81
CA ASN A 31 -1.46 -5.33 -17.12
C ASN A 31 0.01 -4.88 -17.20
N ALA A 32 0.42 -3.94 -16.34
CA ALA A 32 1.77 -3.44 -16.26
C ALA A 32 2.69 -4.50 -15.63
N LYS A 33 3.87 -4.68 -16.23
CA LYS A 33 4.86 -5.67 -15.80
C LYS A 33 6.22 -5.04 -15.60
N ILE A 34 7.03 -5.62 -14.73
CA ILE A 34 8.46 -5.32 -14.67
C ILE A 34 9.11 -5.78 -15.98
N THR A 35 9.81 -4.86 -16.64
CA THR A 35 10.55 -5.08 -17.88
C THR A 35 12.05 -4.89 -17.71
N LEU A 36 12.48 -4.20 -16.64
CA LEU A 36 13.90 -3.92 -16.41
C LEU A 36 14.64 -5.17 -15.91
N ALA A 37 15.65 -5.63 -16.65
CA ALA A 37 16.41 -6.84 -16.32
C ALA A 37 17.07 -6.77 -14.92
N ALA A 38 17.59 -5.59 -14.55
CA ALA A 38 18.23 -5.37 -13.25
C ALA A 38 17.30 -5.64 -12.06
N ALA A 39 15.98 -5.47 -12.23
CA ALA A 39 15.00 -5.76 -11.19
C ALA A 39 14.96 -7.25 -10.82
N PHE A 40 15.15 -8.15 -11.78
CA PHE A 40 15.20 -9.59 -11.51
C PHE A 40 16.51 -9.99 -10.82
N THR A 41 17.61 -9.31 -11.10
CA THR A 41 18.89 -9.54 -10.42
C THR A 41 18.87 -9.04 -8.98
N SER A 42 18.25 -7.90 -8.71
CA SER A 42 18.15 -7.33 -7.36
C SER A 42 17.12 -8.02 -6.48
N GLY A 43 16.20 -8.79 -7.08
CA GLY A 43 15.07 -9.44 -6.41
C GLY A 43 13.80 -8.58 -6.34
N ALA A 44 13.78 -7.38 -6.93
CA ALA A 44 12.55 -6.59 -7.03
C ALA A 44 11.53 -7.20 -7.99
N GLY A 45 12.03 -7.84 -9.06
CA GLY A 45 11.24 -8.60 -10.01
C GLY A 45 11.30 -10.10 -9.73
N ASN A 46 10.16 -10.76 -9.79
CA ASN A 46 10.00 -12.19 -9.61
C ASN A 46 9.12 -12.79 -10.72
N LYS A 47 9.65 -13.75 -11.48
CA LYS A 47 8.91 -14.44 -12.56
C LYS A 47 8.04 -15.61 -12.07
N ASP A 48 8.29 -16.07 -10.85
CA ASP A 48 7.55 -17.14 -10.18
C ASP A 48 7.35 -16.78 -8.71
N PRO A 49 6.26 -16.07 -8.36
CA PRO A 49 5.99 -15.68 -6.96
C PRO A 49 6.01 -16.85 -5.98
N LYS A 50 5.76 -18.09 -6.45
CA LYS A 50 5.78 -19.29 -5.61
C LYS A 50 7.18 -19.60 -5.07
N SER A 51 8.23 -19.21 -5.81
CA SER A 51 9.62 -19.36 -5.36
C SER A 51 9.89 -18.68 -4.03
N THR A 52 9.19 -17.59 -3.71
CA THR A 52 9.41 -16.80 -2.49
C THR A 52 8.50 -17.16 -1.33
N LEU A 53 7.59 -18.13 -1.48
CA LEU A 53 6.63 -18.50 -0.43
C LEU A 53 7.36 -19.05 0.79
N SER A 54 8.17 -20.09 0.59
CA SER A 54 8.97 -20.73 1.64
C SER A 54 10.46 -20.45 1.56
N GLU A 55 10.96 -19.90 0.45
CA GLU A 55 12.39 -19.57 0.31
C GLU A 55 12.68 -18.18 0.86
N GLY A 56 13.63 -18.12 1.79
CA GLY A 56 14.08 -16.90 2.44
C GLY A 56 14.99 -17.25 3.62
N VAL A 57 15.56 -16.24 4.26
CA VAL A 57 16.28 -16.48 5.51
C VAL A 57 15.27 -16.72 6.64
N ALA A 58 15.33 -17.87 7.30
CA ALA A 58 14.55 -18.10 8.51
C ALA A 58 15.06 -17.16 9.61
N LYS A 59 14.24 -16.18 10.00
CA LYS A 59 14.57 -15.25 11.08
C LYS A 59 13.34 -14.92 11.91
N ASP A 60 13.23 -15.57 13.07
CA ASP A 60 12.42 -15.09 14.20
C ASP A 60 13.03 -13.83 14.86
N ILE A 61 13.58 -12.92 14.04
CA ILE A 61 14.23 -11.70 14.51
C ILE A 61 13.24 -10.56 14.29
N ASP A 62 12.60 -10.14 15.38
CA ASP A 62 11.85 -8.89 15.42
C ASP A 62 12.76 -7.78 15.97
N THR A 63 13.57 -7.18 15.10
CA THR A 63 14.47 -6.09 15.49
C THR A 63 14.48 -5.00 14.45
N TYR A 64 14.57 -3.76 14.90
CA TYR A 64 14.77 -2.61 14.04
C TYR A 64 16.27 -2.30 13.87
N LYS A 65 16.75 -2.22 12.63
CA LYS A 65 18.13 -1.89 12.25
C LYS A 65 18.16 -0.59 11.47
N CYS A 66 19.22 0.18 11.66
CA CYS A 66 19.43 1.42 10.93
C CYS A 66 20.10 1.13 9.58
N TYR A 67 19.40 1.44 8.49
CA TYR A 67 19.96 1.45 7.13
C TYR A 67 19.95 2.88 6.59
N SER A 68 20.97 3.26 5.82
CA SER A 68 21.12 4.60 5.24
C SER A 68 22.06 4.58 4.04
N GLY A 69 22.06 5.65 3.23
CA GLY A 69 22.90 5.77 2.06
C GLY A 69 22.19 5.32 0.78
N ASP A 70 22.97 4.82 -0.17
CA ASP A 70 22.48 4.25 -1.43
C ASP A 70 21.81 2.88 -1.24
N TRP A 71 21.12 2.37 -2.26
CA TRP A 71 20.37 1.12 -2.15
C TRP A 71 21.27 -0.10 -1.86
N GLN A 72 22.54 -0.06 -2.28
CA GLN A 72 23.51 -1.13 -2.04
C GLN A 72 23.88 -1.27 -0.56
N SER A 73 23.67 -0.23 0.22
CA SER A 73 23.86 -0.22 1.68
C SER A 73 22.70 -0.89 2.44
N PHE A 74 21.62 -1.25 1.75
CA PHE A 74 20.47 -1.97 2.31
C PHE A 74 20.58 -3.49 2.04
N PRO A 75 19.85 -4.34 2.78
CA PRO A 75 19.98 -5.79 2.67
C PRO A 75 19.66 -6.33 1.27
N PRO A 76 20.53 -7.12 0.62
CA PRO A 76 20.17 -7.75 -0.65
C PRO A 76 19.08 -8.82 -0.47
N SER A 77 18.46 -9.26 -1.57
CA SER A 77 17.37 -10.25 -1.56
C SER A 77 17.70 -11.57 -0.86
N SER A 78 18.97 -11.97 -0.87
CA SER A 78 19.48 -13.13 -0.12
C SER A 78 19.42 -12.99 1.40
N LYS A 79 19.06 -11.82 1.93
CA LYS A 79 18.86 -11.54 3.36
C LYS A 79 17.40 -11.37 3.73
N TRP A 80 16.49 -11.41 2.77
CA TRP A 80 15.07 -11.24 3.02
C TRP A 80 14.43 -12.53 3.54
N VAL A 81 13.44 -12.39 4.40
CA VAL A 81 12.63 -13.52 4.88
C VAL A 81 11.72 -14.04 3.75
N SER A 82 11.11 -15.20 3.96
CA SER A 82 10.11 -15.73 3.01
C SER A 82 8.79 -14.97 3.13
N PHE A 83 7.94 -15.04 2.11
CA PHE A 83 6.61 -14.42 2.16
C PHE A 83 5.73 -15.06 3.23
N ASP A 84 5.76 -16.39 3.37
CA ASP A 84 4.98 -17.08 4.38
C ASP A 84 5.44 -16.74 5.81
N ASP A 85 6.73 -16.50 6.02
CA ASP A 85 7.23 -16.03 7.32
C ASP A 85 6.73 -14.61 7.64
N MET A 86 6.76 -13.70 6.66
CA MET A 86 6.18 -12.35 6.83
C MET A 86 4.70 -12.45 7.19
N TRP A 87 3.95 -13.27 6.44
CA TRP A 87 2.50 -13.40 6.58
C TRP A 87 2.09 -14.06 7.90
N LYS A 88 2.74 -15.17 8.26
CA LYS A 88 2.47 -15.88 9.52
C LYS A 88 2.75 -14.99 10.71
N LYS A 89 3.84 -14.21 10.68
CA LYS A 89 4.21 -13.30 11.76
C LYS A 89 3.18 -12.18 11.97
N SER A 90 2.56 -11.70 10.90
CA SER A 90 1.60 -10.59 10.93
C SER A 90 0.14 -11.02 11.04
N THR A 91 -0.22 -12.29 10.85
CA THR A 91 -1.64 -12.71 10.81
C THR A 91 -2.43 -12.33 12.07
N THR A 92 -1.83 -12.41 13.26
CA THR A 92 -2.48 -11.95 14.51
C THR A 92 -2.63 -10.44 14.51
N TYR A 93 -1.61 -9.71 14.06
CA TYR A 93 -1.61 -8.26 13.95
C TYR A 93 -2.69 -7.75 12.98
N LEU A 94 -2.94 -8.43 11.87
CA LEU A 94 -3.99 -8.08 10.90
C LEU A 94 -5.40 -8.10 11.51
N LYS A 95 -5.66 -8.97 12.48
CA LYS A 95 -6.97 -9.03 13.16
C LYS A 95 -7.24 -7.81 14.05
N GLU A 96 -6.20 -7.04 14.36
CA GLU A 96 -6.21 -5.86 15.21
C GLU A 96 -5.74 -4.59 14.46
N SER A 97 -5.44 -4.71 13.16
CA SER A 97 -4.76 -3.70 12.35
C SER A 97 -5.51 -2.36 12.36
N CYS A 98 -6.82 -2.40 12.12
CA CYS A 98 -7.65 -1.21 12.02
C CYS A 98 -7.76 -0.45 13.35
N ALA A 99 -7.87 -1.16 14.47
CA ALA A 99 -7.85 -0.52 15.79
C ALA A 99 -6.50 0.16 16.05
N ASN A 100 -5.39 -0.50 15.68
CA ASN A 100 -4.05 0.04 15.88
C ASN A 100 -3.76 1.30 15.05
N THR A 101 -4.46 1.48 13.92
CA THR A 101 -4.37 2.70 13.10
C THR A 101 -5.42 3.76 13.44
N GLY A 102 -6.33 3.47 14.39
CA GLY A 102 -7.47 4.34 14.72
C GLY A 102 -8.58 4.34 13.67
N ALA A 103 -8.52 3.43 12.69
CA ALA A 103 -9.53 3.27 11.67
C ALA A 103 -10.78 2.56 12.23
N PHE A 104 -11.88 2.57 11.47
CA PHE A 104 -13.13 1.95 11.92
C PHE A 104 -13.02 0.42 11.98
N GLY A 105 -13.34 -0.14 13.16
CA GLY A 105 -13.39 -1.58 13.42
C GLY A 105 -12.17 -2.08 14.18
N SER A 106 -12.23 -3.32 14.68
CA SER A 106 -11.11 -3.92 15.41
C SER A 106 -9.95 -4.29 14.47
N GLY A 107 -10.24 -4.78 13.27
CA GLY A 107 -9.28 -5.24 12.28
C GLY A 107 -9.96 -6.13 11.25
N ASP A 108 -9.16 -6.90 10.52
CA ASP A 108 -9.62 -7.66 9.36
C ASP A 108 -10.18 -9.04 9.76
N SER A 109 -11.29 -9.45 9.13
CA SER A 109 -11.85 -10.79 9.30
C SER A 109 -10.95 -11.86 8.66
N PRO A 110 -11.04 -13.15 9.07
CA PRO A 110 -10.27 -14.22 8.44
C PRO A 110 -10.44 -14.31 6.91
N ALA A 111 -11.66 -14.03 6.41
CA ALA A 111 -11.92 -14.01 4.97
C ALA A 111 -11.20 -12.85 4.26
N GLN A 112 -11.24 -11.65 4.83
CA GLN A 112 -10.55 -10.46 4.28
C GLN A 112 -9.02 -10.64 4.29
N ILE A 113 -8.48 -11.26 5.36
CA ILE A 113 -7.06 -11.62 5.45
C ILE A 113 -6.71 -12.59 4.32
N GLN A 114 -7.50 -13.65 4.11
CA GLN A 114 -7.27 -14.60 3.02
C GLN A 114 -7.38 -13.93 1.63
N ASP A 115 -8.41 -13.10 1.41
CA ASP A 115 -8.59 -12.35 0.15
C ASP A 115 -7.37 -11.46 -0.15
N MET A 116 -6.76 -10.87 0.88
CA MET A 116 -5.55 -10.07 0.76
C MET A 116 -4.34 -10.94 0.36
N TYR A 117 -4.13 -12.10 1.01
CA TYR A 117 -3.07 -13.05 0.67
C TYR A 117 -3.17 -13.46 -0.81
N ASP A 118 -4.35 -13.91 -1.22
CA ASP A 118 -4.60 -14.41 -2.58
C ASP A 118 -4.44 -13.29 -3.61
N SER A 119 -4.88 -12.07 -3.27
CA SER A 119 -4.73 -10.89 -4.12
C SER A 119 -3.28 -10.49 -4.31
N ILE A 120 -2.46 -10.52 -3.25
CA ILE A 120 -1.02 -10.24 -3.35
C ILE A 120 -0.35 -11.21 -4.32
N LEU A 121 -0.59 -12.51 -4.17
CA LEU A 121 0.01 -13.52 -5.05
C LEU A 121 -0.48 -13.41 -6.49
N SER A 122 -1.77 -13.13 -6.69
CA SER A 122 -2.36 -12.91 -8.01
C SER A 122 -1.74 -11.70 -8.71
N VAL A 123 -1.63 -10.57 -8.00
CA VAL A 123 -1.09 -9.32 -8.56
C VAL A 123 0.43 -9.42 -8.75
N ALA A 124 1.16 -10.05 -7.84
CA ALA A 124 2.59 -10.37 -8.00
C ALA A 124 2.84 -11.18 -9.28
N SER A 125 2.05 -12.24 -9.51
CA SER A 125 2.15 -13.07 -10.72
C SER A 125 1.88 -12.28 -12.00
N ALA A 126 0.87 -11.41 -12.00
CA ALA A 126 0.53 -10.60 -13.16
C ALA A 126 1.60 -9.53 -13.47
N SER A 127 2.12 -8.88 -12.42
CA SER A 127 3.01 -7.72 -12.50
C SER A 127 4.51 -8.06 -12.54
N LEU A 128 4.84 -9.30 -12.17
CA LEU A 128 6.20 -9.77 -11.89
C LEU A 128 6.89 -9.06 -10.72
N VAL A 129 6.16 -8.36 -9.84
CA VAL A 129 6.71 -7.75 -8.62
C VAL A 129 6.87 -8.83 -7.54
N ASP A 130 7.96 -8.79 -6.77
CA ASP A 130 8.14 -9.69 -5.64
C ASP A 130 7.00 -9.54 -4.59
N PRO A 131 6.28 -10.63 -4.24
CA PRO A 131 5.12 -10.54 -3.35
C PRO A 131 5.47 -10.03 -1.94
N ARG A 132 6.71 -10.27 -1.47
CA ARG A 132 7.19 -9.74 -0.18
C ARG A 132 7.22 -8.22 -0.19
N PHE A 133 7.60 -7.62 -1.32
CA PHE A 133 7.65 -6.17 -1.44
C PHE A 133 6.24 -5.56 -1.50
N ILE A 134 5.31 -6.15 -2.24
CA ILE A 134 3.89 -5.73 -2.23
C ILE A 134 3.37 -5.72 -0.79
N TYR A 135 3.65 -6.79 -0.04
CA TYR A 135 3.18 -6.91 1.34
C TYR A 135 3.87 -5.96 2.32
N ALA A 136 5.18 -5.72 2.15
CA ALA A 136 5.90 -4.72 2.95
C ALA A 136 5.30 -3.32 2.78
N ILE A 137 4.88 -2.96 1.56
CA ILE A 137 4.20 -1.69 1.27
C ILE A 137 2.82 -1.65 1.94
N ILE A 138 2.01 -2.72 1.85
CA ILE A 138 0.72 -2.78 2.56
C ILE A 138 0.89 -2.56 4.08
N LEU A 139 1.87 -3.23 4.70
CA LEU A 139 2.16 -3.05 6.12
C LEU A 139 2.70 -1.65 6.46
N GLN A 140 3.36 -0.98 5.52
CA GLN A 140 3.87 0.37 5.69
C GLN A 140 2.78 1.43 5.56
N GLU A 141 1.84 1.24 4.64
CA GLU A 141 0.84 2.23 4.29
C GLU A 141 -0.42 2.13 5.15
N SER A 142 -0.83 0.92 5.53
CA SER A 142 -2.12 0.71 6.22
C SER A 142 -2.05 -0.22 7.42
N SER A 143 -0.86 -0.70 7.79
CA SER A 143 -0.72 -1.79 8.76
C SER A 143 -1.50 -3.06 8.36
N GLY A 144 -1.89 -3.17 7.07
CA GLY A 144 -2.76 -4.21 6.55
C GLY A 144 -4.26 -4.01 6.78
N CYS A 145 -4.71 -2.93 7.42
CA CYS A 145 -6.13 -2.67 7.62
C CYS A 145 -6.84 -2.40 6.29
N VAL A 146 -7.77 -3.26 5.89
CA VAL A 146 -8.51 -3.07 4.62
C VAL A 146 -9.37 -1.80 4.67
N ASN A 147 -9.81 -1.41 5.85
CA ASN A 147 -10.71 -0.27 6.08
C ASN A 147 -9.97 0.99 6.55
N ILE A 148 -8.67 1.12 6.24
CA ILE A 148 -7.84 2.26 6.63
C ILE A 148 -8.41 3.58 6.10
N ASP A 149 -8.27 4.63 6.89
CA ASP A 149 -8.66 5.97 6.45
C ASP A 149 -7.80 6.43 5.26
N THR A 150 -8.38 7.31 4.46
CA THR A 150 -7.71 7.88 3.29
C THR A 150 -6.71 8.94 3.72
N SER A 151 -5.44 8.79 3.34
CA SER A 151 -4.44 9.85 3.49
C SER A 151 -4.81 11.03 2.60
N LYS A 152 -4.91 12.21 3.21
CA LYS A 152 -5.29 13.45 2.54
C LYS A 152 -4.07 14.16 1.98
N ASN A 153 -4.16 14.58 0.73
CA ASN A 153 -3.11 15.43 0.17
C ASN A 153 -3.22 16.86 0.72
N PRO A 154 -2.12 17.46 1.18
CA PRO A 154 -2.15 18.83 1.68
C PRO A 154 -2.39 19.85 0.57
N ASP A 155 -2.05 19.51 -0.68
CA ASP A 155 -2.46 20.25 -1.87
C ASP A 155 -3.84 19.74 -2.34
N PRO A 156 -4.92 20.54 -2.19
CA PRO A 156 -6.27 20.12 -2.56
C PRO A 156 -6.47 19.96 -4.08
N SER A 157 -5.50 20.37 -4.91
CA SER A 157 -5.52 20.11 -6.35
C SER A 157 -5.05 18.70 -6.72
N GLN A 158 -4.41 17.99 -5.80
CA GLN A 158 -3.97 16.61 -5.96
C GLN A 158 -5.00 15.63 -5.40
N PRO A 159 -5.20 14.47 -6.04
CA PRO A 159 -6.15 13.47 -5.57
C PRO A 159 -5.65 12.80 -4.30
N ASP A 160 -6.54 12.49 -3.37
CA ASP A 160 -6.19 11.74 -2.14
C ASP A 160 -5.70 10.31 -2.41
N ASN A 161 -5.18 9.68 -1.34
CA ASN A 161 -4.47 8.41 -1.38
C ASN A 161 -5.20 7.33 -0.54
N PRO A 162 -6.24 6.65 -1.05
CA PRO A 162 -7.00 5.66 -0.27
C PRO A 162 -6.44 4.23 -0.36
N GLY A 163 -6.99 3.37 0.50
CA GLY A 163 -6.89 1.91 0.41
C GLY A 163 -5.65 1.30 1.05
N LEU A 164 -5.51 -0.02 0.92
CA LEU A 164 -4.45 -0.82 1.58
C LEU A 164 -3.02 -0.34 1.30
N MET A 165 -2.79 0.20 0.11
CA MET A 165 -1.49 0.71 -0.31
C MET A 165 -1.47 2.24 -0.42
N GLN A 166 -2.50 2.94 0.07
CA GLN A 166 -2.64 4.41 0.05
C GLN A 166 -2.25 5.00 -1.32
N SER A 167 -2.85 4.46 -2.38
CA SER A 167 -2.43 4.73 -3.76
C SER A 167 -3.08 6.00 -4.28
N VAL A 168 -2.33 6.82 -5.02
CA VAL A 168 -2.81 8.09 -5.59
C VAL A 168 -4.07 7.86 -6.43
N ALA A 169 -5.20 8.48 -6.04
CA ALA A 169 -6.50 8.32 -6.67
C ALA A 169 -7.01 6.85 -6.77
N GLY A 170 -6.55 5.98 -5.86
CA GLY A 170 -6.98 4.59 -5.80
C GLY A 170 -8.43 4.40 -5.33
N VAL A 171 -8.83 3.15 -5.17
CA VAL A 171 -10.10 2.79 -4.54
C VAL A 171 -9.97 2.58 -3.02
N LYS A 172 -11.11 2.53 -2.34
CA LYS A 172 -11.23 2.16 -0.92
C LYS A 172 -11.98 0.83 -0.78
N PHE A 173 -11.89 0.24 0.41
CA PHE A 173 -12.71 -0.91 0.76
C PHE A 173 -14.21 -0.56 0.74
N VAL A 174 -15.03 -1.49 0.26
CA VAL A 174 -16.48 -1.28 0.09
C VAL A 174 -17.28 -1.38 1.39
N GLY A 175 -16.63 -1.76 2.49
CA GLY A 175 -17.23 -1.88 3.82
C GLY A 175 -17.83 -3.27 4.11
N ASN A 176 -17.99 -3.56 5.40
CA ASN A 176 -18.40 -4.88 5.89
C ASN A 176 -19.87 -5.25 5.58
N SER A 177 -20.70 -4.29 5.17
CA SER A 177 -22.07 -4.55 4.75
C SER A 177 -22.20 -5.05 3.31
N ALA A 178 -21.13 -4.95 2.50
CA ALA A 178 -21.11 -5.46 1.13
C ALA A 178 -21.03 -6.99 1.10
N SER A 179 -21.34 -7.61 -0.04
CA SER A 179 -21.19 -9.06 -0.22
C SER A 179 -19.71 -9.47 -0.11
N ALA A 180 -19.45 -10.72 0.29
CA ALA A 180 -18.08 -11.26 0.36
C ALA A 180 -17.33 -11.10 -0.98
N SER A 181 -18.00 -11.33 -2.11
CA SER A 181 -17.40 -11.15 -3.44
C SER A 181 -17.04 -9.70 -3.74
N ALA A 182 -17.84 -8.72 -3.29
CA ALA A 182 -17.56 -7.30 -3.48
C ALA A 182 -16.40 -6.85 -2.57
N GLN A 183 -16.35 -7.38 -1.34
CA GLN A 183 -15.23 -7.16 -0.41
C GLN A 183 -13.91 -7.66 -1.03
N ALA A 184 -13.86 -8.93 -1.45
CA ALA A 184 -12.71 -9.54 -2.11
C ALA A 184 -12.27 -8.74 -3.36
N ALA A 185 -13.22 -8.34 -4.21
CA ALA A 185 -12.94 -7.54 -5.40
C ALA A 185 -12.32 -6.16 -5.05
N SER A 186 -12.82 -5.50 -3.99
CA SER A 186 -12.27 -4.22 -3.55
C SER A 186 -10.89 -4.35 -2.93
N ILE A 187 -10.63 -5.41 -2.15
CA ILE A 187 -9.30 -5.73 -1.59
C ILE A 187 -8.30 -5.93 -2.72
N ARG A 188 -8.65 -6.77 -3.70
CA ARG A 188 -7.84 -6.97 -4.88
C ARG A 188 -7.57 -5.66 -5.62
N GLN A 189 -8.59 -4.81 -5.79
CA GLN A 189 -8.44 -3.57 -6.53
C GLN A 189 -7.50 -2.57 -5.82
N MET A 190 -7.55 -2.47 -4.49
CA MET A 190 -6.60 -1.64 -3.73
C MET A 190 -5.14 -2.09 -3.95
N ILE A 191 -4.90 -3.40 -4.05
CA ILE A 191 -3.56 -3.96 -4.30
C ILE A 191 -3.15 -3.75 -5.77
N VAL A 192 -4.10 -3.86 -6.70
CA VAL A 192 -3.89 -3.51 -8.11
C VAL A 192 -3.47 -2.05 -8.23
N ASP A 193 -4.21 -1.11 -7.62
CA ASP A 193 -3.91 0.33 -7.73
C ASP A 193 -2.51 0.66 -7.22
N GLY A 194 -2.07 0.08 -6.09
CA GLY A 194 -0.72 0.33 -5.56
C GLY A 194 0.38 -0.36 -6.36
N THR A 195 0.13 -1.55 -6.90
CA THR A 195 1.16 -2.28 -7.65
C THR A 195 1.29 -1.78 -9.09
N GLN A 196 0.17 -1.47 -9.73
CA GLN A 196 0.06 -1.13 -11.14
C GLN A 196 0.05 0.38 -11.39
N GLY A 197 -0.22 1.18 -10.35
CA GLY A 197 -0.51 2.59 -10.47
C GLY A 197 -1.95 2.83 -10.90
N THR A 198 -2.34 4.10 -10.87
CA THR A 198 -3.62 4.58 -11.37
C THR A 198 -3.39 5.49 -12.57
N ALA A 199 -4.46 6.03 -13.15
CA ALA A 199 -4.33 7.07 -14.17
C ALA A 199 -3.72 8.39 -13.63
N LYS A 200 -3.53 8.52 -12.32
CA LYS A 200 -3.06 9.74 -11.66
C LYS A 200 -1.73 9.58 -10.91
N GLY A 201 -1.23 8.36 -10.76
CA GLY A 201 0.04 8.14 -10.07
C GLY A 201 0.65 6.78 -10.39
N ASP A 202 1.97 6.74 -10.29
CA ASP A 202 2.77 5.54 -10.50
C ASP A 202 2.53 4.52 -9.37
N GLY A 203 2.61 3.23 -9.72
CA GLY A 203 2.66 2.15 -8.76
C GLY A 203 4.05 1.52 -8.68
N LEU A 204 4.14 0.40 -7.95
CA LEU A 204 5.40 -0.32 -7.77
C LEU A 204 6.07 -0.71 -9.10
N VAL A 205 5.29 -1.13 -10.11
CA VAL A 205 5.86 -1.53 -11.41
C VAL A 205 6.64 -0.38 -12.07
N GLN A 206 6.09 0.83 -12.08
CA GLN A 206 6.71 2.00 -12.69
C GLN A 206 7.98 2.38 -11.93
N CYS A 207 7.91 2.45 -10.60
CA CYS A 207 9.07 2.75 -9.76
C CYS A 207 10.17 1.68 -9.91
N ILE A 208 9.83 0.39 -9.96
CA ILE A 208 10.82 -0.68 -10.16
C ILE A 208 11.42 -0.63 -11.57
N ASN A 209 10.63 -0.34 -12.61
CA ASN A 209 11.16 -0.19 -13.96
C ASN A 209 12.09 1.02 -14.10
N LYS A 210 11.92 2.04 -13.25
CA LYS A 210 12.79 3.23 -13.22
C LYS A 210 14.12 2.98 -12.51
N TYR A 211 14.12 2.22 -11.40
CA TYR A 211 15.30 2.09 -10.53
C TYR A 211 15.90 0.68 -10.43
N GLY A 212 15.13 -0.36 -10.68
CA GLY A 212 15.60 -1.74 -10.73
C GLY A 212 15.87 -2.39 -9.38
N ASN A 213 15.46 -1.80 -8.25
CA ASN A 213 15.52 -2.39 -6.92
C ASN A 213 14.38 -1.88 -6.04
N ILE A 214 14.08 -2.59 -4.95
CA ILE A 214 12.94 -2.25 -4.08
C ILE A 214 13.17 -0.99 -3.24
N TYR A 215 14.41 -0.58 -2.98
CA TYR A 215 14.71 0.49 -2.02
C TYR A 215 14.53 1.87 -2.64
N GLU A 216 15.11 2.09 -3.82
CA GLU A 216 14.80 3.27 -4.62
C GLU A 216 13.34 3.27 -5.08
N ALA A 217 12.77 2.10 -5.38
CA ALA A 217 11.35 2.01 -5.74
C ALA A 217 10.41 2.35 -4.56
N ALA A 218 10.76 1.98 -3.33
CA ALA A 218 10.02 2.36 -2.14
C ALA A 218 10.05 3.88 -1.91
N ARG A 219 11.21 4.53 -2.07
CA ARG A 219 11.31 5.99 -2.01
C ARG A 219 10.47 6.63 -3.11
N CYS A 220 10.58 6.15 -4.35
CA CYS A 220 9.77 6.59 -5.48
C CYS A 220 8.27 6.49 -5.20
N TYR A 221 7.80 5.37 -4.62
CA TYR A 221 6.40 5.20 -4.27
C TYR A 221 5.95 6.19 -3.19
N ASN A 222 6.80 6.48 -2.21
CA ASN A 222 6.47 7.35 -1.09
C ASN A 222 6.51 8.85 -1.41
N SER A 223 7.49 9.31 -2.20
CA SER A 223 7.73 10.74 -2.46
C SER A 223 7.66 11.15 -3.93
N GLY A 224 7.61 10.20 -4.87
CA GLY A 224 7.73 10.47 -6.31
C GLY A 224 9.17 10.76 -6.77
N ASP A 225 9.98 11.37 -5.90
CA ASP A 225 11.39 11.71 -6.15
C ASP A 225 12.37 10.90 -5.31
N VAL A 226 13.58 10.69 -5.84
CA VAL A 226 14.60 9.81 -5.22
C VAL A 226 15.99 10.46 -5.30
N LYS A 227 16.56 10.78 -4.13
CA LYS A 227 17.98 11.09 -3.99
C LYS A 227 18.79 9.82 -3.80
N LYS A 228 19.36 9.31 -4.89
CA LYS A 228 20.02 8.00 -4.93
C LYS A 228 21.17 7.81 -3.94
N SER A 229 21.85 8.89 -3.55
CA SER A 229 22.95 8.85 -2.58
C SER A 229 22.48 8.75 -1.13
N ASP A 230 21.21 9.04 -0.85
CA ASP A 230 20.64 9.03 0.49
C ASP A 230 19.14 8.75 0.45
N LEU A 231 18.76 7.48 0.60
CA LEU A 231 17.37 7.05 0.54
C LEU A 231 16.54 7.43 1.80
N ASN A 232 17.20 7.94 2.84
CA ASN A 232 16.55 8.49 4.01
C ASN A 232 16.23 9.99 3.88
N ASP A 233 16.70 10.63 2.80
CA ASP A 233 16.20 11.93 2.39
C ASP A 233 14.71 11.77 2.03
N PRO A 234 13.79 12.43 2.76
CA PRO A 234 12.37 12.23 2.56
C PRO A 234 11.85 12.77 1.23
N GLU A 235 12.55 13.72 0.60
CA GLU A 235 12.04 14.47 -0.56
C GLU A 235 10.60 14.98 -0.31
N GLY A 236 10.35 15.48 0.91
CA GLY A 236 9.04 15.98 1.35
C GLY A 236 8.08 14.94 1.95
N ALA A 237 8.44 13.66 1.98
CA ALA A 237 7.62 12.58 2.55
C ALA A 237 8.21 11.99 3.86
N THR A 238 8.00 10.70 4.13
CA THR A 238 8.42 10.05 5.38
C THR A 238 9.90 9.68 5.34
N PRO A 239 10.76 10.22 6.24
CA PRO A 239 12.19 9.94 6.19
C PRO A 239 12.54 8.46 6.44
N SER A 240 11.83 7.79 7.35
CA SER A 240 12.10 6.39 7.73
C SER A 240 11.65 5.36 6.70
N TYR A 241 10.91 5.75 5.66
CA TYR A 241 10.17 4.84 4.81
C TYR A 241 11.01 3.68 4.26
N VAL A 242 12.16 3.99 3.65
CA VAL A 242 13.00 2.97 3.01
C VAL A 242 13.65 2.04 4.03
N THR A 243 14.11 2.57 5.16
CA THR A 243 14.67 1.74 6.23
C THR A 243 13.60 0.89 6.92
N ASP A 244 12.37 1.39 7.06
CA ASP A 244 11.24 0.60 7.57
C ASP A 244 10.89 -0.55 6.61
N ILE A 245 10.87 -0.30 5.30
CA ILE A 245 10.71 -1.35 4.28
C ILE A 245 11.83 -2.39 4.38
N ALA A 246 13.09 -1.97 4.46
CA ALA A 246 14.21 -2.89 4.61
C ALA A 246 14.10 -3.75 5.87
N ASN A 247 13.65 -3.18 6.98
CA ASN A 247 13.41 -3.93 8.21
C ASN A 247 12.29 -4.96 8.04
N ARG A 248 11.15 -4.60 7.45
CA ARG A 248 10.06 -5.56 7.15
C ARG A 248 10.53 -6.71 6.27
N MET A 249 11.28 -6.40 5.21
CA MET A 249 11.87 -7.42 4.33
C MET A 249 12.82 -8.37 5.08
N THR A 250 13.36 -7.96 6.23
CA THR A 250 14.23 -8.79 7.08
C THR A 250 13.55 -9.34 8.35
N GLY A 251 12.22 -9.21 8.45
CA GLY A 251 11.41 -9.84 9.48
C GLY A 251 10.95 -8.94 10.64
N TRP A 252 11.17 -7.63 10.58
CA TRP A 252 10.67 -6.69 11.60
C TRP A 252 9.14 -6.52 11.51
N LEU A 253 8.45 -6.53 12.66
CA LEU A 253 7.01 -6.25 12.75
C LEU A 253 6.64 -5.43 13.99
N ASN A 254 6.91 -5.93 15.20
CA ASN A 254 6.38 -5.35 16.44
C ASN A 254 7.43 -4.63 17.28
N ALA A 255 8.73 -4.91 17.07
CA ALA A 255 9.76 -4.24 17.85
C ALA A 255 9.66 -2.71 17.66
N PRO A 256 9.96 -1.90 18.68
CA PRO A 256 9.83 -0.45 18.54
C PRO A 256 10.61 0.08 17.33
N GLN A 257 9.94 0.89 16.50
CA GLN A 257 10.61 1.62 15.43
C GLN A 257 11.59 2.62 16.06
N LYS A 258 12.89 2.45 15.79
CA LYS A 258 13.97 3.25 16.40
C LYS A 258 14.65 4.18 15.40
N TYR A 259 13.93 4.62 14.36
CA TYR A 259 14.48 5.48 13.33
C TYR A 259 15.08 6.79 13.87
N SER A 260 14.44 7.39 14.88
CA SER A 260 14.96 8.59 15.54
C SER A 260 16.36 8.39 16.14
N SER A 261 16.71 7.17 16.55
CA SER A 261 18.04 6.79 17.04
C SER A 261 19.04 6.46 15.92
N CYS A 262 18.59 6.37 14.67
CA CYS A 262 19.44 6.12 13.51
C CYS A 262 20.07 7.38 12.93
N LYS A 263 19.53 8.56 13.28
CA LYS A 263 20.07 9.86 12.86
C LYS A 263 21.43 10.05 13.51
N LYS A 264 22.48 10.03 12.69
CA LYS A 264 23.82 10.51 13.06
C LYS A 264 24.04 11.87 12.39
#